data_AF-A0A7S3MNY1-F1
#
_entry.id   AF-A0A7S3MNY1-F1
#
_cell.length_a   1.000
_cell.length_b   1.000
_cell.length_c   1.000
_cell.angle_alpha   90.00
_cell.angle_beta   90.00
_cell.angle_gamma   90.00
#
_symmetry.space_group_name_H-M   'P 1'
#
loop_
_entity.id
_entity.type
_entity.pdbx_description
1 polymer ?
#
loop_
_entity_poly.entity_id
_entity_poly.type
_entity_poly.pdbx_seq_one_letter_code
_entity_poly.pdbx_strand_id
1 'polypeptide(L)'
;DGSKPISGGIPHCFPQFGPGEIQQHGFARNLPWVVDSLADGVEPKLVLKLTPSDYTKGMWDKEFEATYTVTLKEDSLICDLGVKNTGSSAFDFTTALHTYWSISSIKNAKITGDFQGATFLNKMLDPPAEQ
;
A
#
# COMPACT_ATOMS: atom_id res chain seq x y z
N ASP A 1 -1.78 15.93 -11.85
CA ASP A 1 -2.34 17.10 -11.17
C ASP A 1 -2.84 16.79 -9.74
N GLY A 2 -2.71 15.53 -9.27
CA GLY A 2 -3.18 15.14 -7.93
C GLY A 2 -4.69 14.97 -7.82
N SER A 3 -5.45 15.08 -8.92
CA SER A 3 -6.92 14.97 -8.90
C SER A 3 -7.43 13.54 -8.72
N LYS A 4 -6.59 12.54 -9.03
CA LYS A 4 -6.91 11.10 -8.96
C LYS A 4 -5.69 10.29 -8.54
N PRO A 5 -5.88 9.11 -7.90
CA PRO A 5 -4.79 8.19 -7.65
C PRO A 5 -4.05 7.81 -8.94
N ILE A 6 -2.73 7.61 -8.83
CA ILE A 6 -1.88 7.18 -9.94
C ILE A 6 -2.32 5.77 -10.39
N SER A 7 -2.47 5.59 -11.70
CA SER A 7 -2.69 4.28 -12.32
C SER A 7 -1.36 3.67 -12.76
N GLY A 8 -0.79 2.81 -11.92
CA GLY A 8 0.54 2.21 -12.11
C GLY A 8 1.50 2.48 -10.93
N GLY A 9 2.72 1.95 -10.99
CA GLY A 9 3.71 2.08 -9.92
C GLY A 9 3.35 1.22 -8.70
N ILE A 10 3.50 1.78 -7.48
CA ILE A 10 3.19 1.11 -6.21
C ILE A 10 2.22 1.98 -5.39
N PRO A 11 0.91 1.97 -5.68
CA PRO A 11 -0.08 2.67 -4.86
C PRO A 11 -0.17 2.10 -3.44
N HIS A 12 -0.30 2.98 -2.45
CA HIS A 12 -0.45 2.63 -1.05
C HIS A 12 -1.94 2.49 -0.68
N CYS A 13 -2.41 1.28 -0.39
CA CYS A 13 -3.75 1.07 0.13
C CYS A 13 -3.70 1.13 1.66
N PHE A 14 -4.24 2.18 2.28
CA PHE A 14 -4.31 2.31 3.75
C PHE A 14 -5.35 3.39 4.12
N PRO A 15 -6.15 3.21 5.18
CA PRO A 15 -6.22 2.07 6.13
C PRO A 15 -7.19 0.96 5.70
N GLN A 16 -7.66 1.00 4.45
CA GLN A 16 -8.60 0.02 3.91
C GLN A 16 -8.07 -0.50 2.57
N PHE A 17 -8.02 -1.82 2.39
CA PHE A 17 -7.66 -2.42 1.10
C PHE A 17 -8.87 -2.44 0.16
N GLY A 18 -9.90 -3.22 0.44
CA GLY A 18 -11.05 -3.38 -0.46
C GLY A 18 -12.10 -2.26 -0.39
N PRO A 19 -13.31 -2.52 -0.91
CA PRO A 19 -14.51 -1.79 -0.53
C PRO A 19 -14.74 -1.88 0.99
N GLY A 20 -15.40 -0.88 1.57
CA GLY A 20 -15.66 -0.80 3.01
C GLY A 20 -16.25 0.56 3.40
N GLU A 21 -16.04 0.97 4.65
CA GLU A 21 -16.64 2.18 5.24
C GLU A 21 -16.13 3.48 4.60
N ILE A 22 -14.87 3.48 4.16
CA ILE A 22 -14.26 4.61 3.46
C ILE A 22 -14.07 4.28 1.97
N GLN A 23 -13.64 5.27 1.20
CA GLN A 23 -13.32 5.09 -0.21
C GLN A 23 -12.41 3.87 -0.44
N GLN A 24 -12.67 3.11 -1.50
CA GLN A 24 -11.91 1.90 -1.82
C GLN A 24 -10.40 2.21 -1.86
N HIS A 25 -9.61 1.31 -1.26
CA HIS A 25 -8.15 1.45 -1.09
C HIS A 25 -7.70 2.59 -0.14
N GLY A 26 -8.62 3.19 0.62
CA GLY A 26 -8.32 4.19 1.63
C GLY A 26 -7.80 5.52 1.04
N PHE A 27 -7.06 6.27 1.84
CA PHE A 27 -6.64 7.65 1.52
C PHE A 27 -5.15 7.83 1.28
N ALA A 28 -4.30 6.86 1.67
CA ALA A 28 -2.85 7.00 1.58
C ALA A 28 -2.33 7.28 0.15
N ARG A 29 -3.01 6.76 -0.88
CA ARG A 29 -2.72 7.01 -2.30
C ARG A 29 -3.16 8.37 -2.85
N ASN A 30 -3.90 9.15 -2.06
CA ASN A 30 -4.48 10.45 -2.47
C ASN A 30 -3.76 11.64 -1.83
N LEU A 31 -2.84 11.40 -0.91
CA LEU A 31 -2.21 12.43 -0.09
C LEU A 31 -0.72 12.54 -0.40
N PRO A 32 -0.15 13.75 -0.31
CA PRO A 32 1.29 13.91 -0.32
C PRO A 32 1.88 13.32 0.96
N TRP A 33 2.95 12.54 0.81
CA TRP A 33 3.77 12.08 1.92
C TRP A 33 4.97 13.01 2.08
N VAL A 34 5.40 13.22 3.31
CA VAL A 34 6.54 14.09 3.62
C VAL A 34 7.81 13.26 3.70
N VAL A 35 8.93 13.79 3.19
CA VAL A 35 10.25 13.16 3.39
C VAL A 35 10.61 13.25 4.87
N ASP A 36 10.76 12.09 5.51
CA ASP A 36 11.17 11.98 6.91
C ASP A 36 12.69 11.84 7.04
N SER A 37 13.30 11.00 6.23
CA SER A 37 14.75 10.87 6.17
C SER A 37 15.23 10.38 4.80
N LEU A 38 16.49 10.69 4.51
CA LEU A 38 17.21 10.28 3.31
C LEU A 38 18.62 9.85 3.71
N ALA A 39 19.08 8.73 3.16
CA ALA A 39 20.44 8.25 3.29
C ALA A 39 21.00 7.91 1.91
N ASP A 40 22.14 8.50 1.57
CA ASP A 40 22.88 8.22 0.33
C ASP A 40 23.94 7.12 0.55
N GLY A 41 24.45 6.54 -0.53
CA GLY A 41 25.53 5.56 -0.49
C GLY A 41 25.27 4.34 -1.38
N VAL A 42 25.79 3.18 -0.96
CA VAL A 42 25.73 1.92 -1.74
C VAL A 42 24.31 1.36 -1.84
N GLU A 43 23.49 1.55 -0.81
CA GLU A 43 22.06 1.19 -0.81
C GLU A 43 21.25 2.41 -0.37
N PRO A 44 21.03 3.41 -1.26
CA PRO A 44 20.36 4.64 -0.87
C PRO A 44 18.93 4.35 -0.42
N LYS A 45 18.50 5.10 0.60
CA LYS A 45 17.24 4.88 1.30
C LYS A 45 16.47 6.19 1.46
N LEU A 46 15.18 6.13 1.15
CA LEU A 46 14.22 7.21 1.36
C LEU A 46 13.12 6.72 2.30
N VAL A 47 12.83 7.49 3.36
CA VAL A 47 11.68 7.27 4.22
C VAL A 47 10.70 8.40 4.04
N LEU A 48 9.49 8.05 3.64
CA LEU A 48 8.34 8.95 3.54
C LEU A 48 7.42 8.70 4.72
N LYS A 49 6.73 9.75 5.18
CA LYS A 49 5.81 9.69 6.32
C LYS A 49 4.47 10.35 6.01
N LEU A 50 3.40 9.73 6.49
CA LEU A 50 2.03 10.24 6.50
C LEU A 50 1.48 10.19 7.93
N THR A 51 0.97 11.33 8.40
CA THR A 51 0.34 11.50 9.71
C THR A 51 -1.10 11.98 9.56
N PRO A 52 -1.93 11.91 10.62
CA PRO A 52 -3.27 12.44 10.62
C PRO A 52 -3.32 13.92 10.19
N SER A 53 -4.37 14.24 9.44
CA SER A 53 -4.80 15.60 9.10
C SER A 53 -6.32 15.69 9.24
N ASP A 54 -6.88 16.89 9.16
CA ASP A 54 -8.34 17.08 9.20
C ASP A 54 -9.06 16.24 8.14
N TYR A 55 -8.47 16.11 6.94
CA TYR A 55 -9.01 15.27 5.87
C TYR A 55 -9.04 13.79 6.25
N THR A 56 -7.96 13.24 6.80
CA THR A 56 -7.92 11.82 7.17
C THR A 56 -8.82 11.54 8.36
N LYS A 57 -8.86 12.44 9.36
CA LYS A 57 -9.74 12.31 10.54
C LYS A 57 -11.22 12.37 10.16
N GLY A 58 -11.57 13.11 9.11
CA GLY A 58 -12.91 13.11 8.55
C GLY A 58 -13.38 11.76 7.98
N MET A 59 -12.46 10.83 7.66
CA MET A 59 -12.77 9.49 7.16
C MET A 59 -12.48 8.38 8.19
N TRP A 60 -11.40 8.53 8.96
CA TRP A 60 -10.92 7.56 9.93
C TRP A 60 -10.20 8.30 11.06
N ASP A 61 -10.94 8.66 12.10
CA ASP A 61 -10.47 9.45 13.24
C ASP A 61 -9.60 8.62 14.19
N LYS A 62 -8.35 8.36 13.75
CA LYS A 62 -7.31 7.65 14.49
C LYS A 62 -6.00 8.42 14.45
N GLU A 63 -5.25 8.30 15.54
CA GLU A 63 -3.87 8.78 15.63
C GLU A 63 -2.93 7.69 15.12
N PHE A 64 -2.24 7.95 14.01
CA PHE A 64 -1.33 7.00 13.39
C PHE A 64 -0.05 7.67 12.89
N GLU A 65 0.94 6.85 12.56
CA GLU A 65 2.06 7.24 11.71
C GLU A 65 2.29 6.13 10.70
N ALA A 66 2.12 6.43 9.41
CA ALA A 66 2.44 5.51 8.33
C ALA A 66 3.78 5.90 7.71
N THR A 67 4.69 4.95 7.56
CA THR A 67 6.00 5.16 6.96
C THR A 67 6.15 4.29 5.73
N TYR A 68 6.64 4.86 4.64
CA TYR A 68 6.99 4.12 3.43
C TYR A 68 8.48 4.26 3.20
N THR A 69 9.19 3.15 3.35
CA THR A 69 10.64 3.08 3.15
C THR A 69 10.93 2.46 1.79
N VAL A 70 11.73 3.15 0.99
CA VAL A 70 12.26 2.66 -0.26
C VAL A 70 13.77 2.54 -0.12
N THR A 71 14.30 1.33 -0.32
CA THR A 71 15.74 1.09 -0.41
C THR A 71 16.06 0.56 -1.80
N LEU A 72 16.94 1.28 -2.50
CA LEU A 72 17.42 0.87 -3.81
C LEU A 72 18.68 0.01 -3.62
N LYS A 73 18.71 -1.15 -4.26
CA LYS A 73 19.86 -2.03 -4.36
C LYS A 73 20.29 -2.17 -5.82
N GLU A 74 21.42 -2.84 -6.05
CA GLU A 74 21.95 -3.06 -7.39
C GLU A 74 20.96 -3.81 -8.31
N ASP A 75 20.25 -4.81 -7.79
CA ASP A 75 19.39 -5.71 -8.54
C ASP A 75 17.94 -5.78 -8.02
N SER A 76 17.61 -4.98 -7.00
CA SER A 76 16.34 -5.08 -6.30
C SER A 76 15.88 -3.73 -5.73
N LEU A 77 14.56 -3.63 -5.53
CA LEU A 77 13.91 -2.51 -4.86
C LEU A 77 13.19 -3.07 -3.63
N ILE A 78 13.57 -2.61 -2.44
CA ILE A 78 12.87 -2.95 -1.19
C ILE A 78 11.89 -1.84 -0.87
N CYS A 79 10.64 -2.22 -0.63
CA CYS A 79 9.54 -1.31 -0.34
C CYS A 79 8.81 -1.79 0.91
N ASP A 80 8.95 -1.07 2.02
CA ASP A 80 8.34 -1.42 3.30
C ASP A 80 7.30 -0.36 3.69
N LEU A 81 6.08 -0.81 4.01
CA LEU A 81 5.02 0.04 4.57
C LEU A 81 4.84 -0.30 6.05
N GLY A 82 5.26 0.60 6.92
CA GLY A 82 5.08 0.52 8.37
C GLY A 82 3.87 1.34 8.82
N VAL A 83 3.16 0.87 9.83
CA VAL A 83 2.09 1.61 10.51
C VAL A 83 2.31 1.51 12.00
N LYS A 84 2.37 2.67 12.66
CA LYS A 84 2.47 2.80 14.10
C LYS A 84 1.20 3.44 14.65
N ASN A 85 0.60 2.82 15.66
CA ASN A 85 -0.43 3.46 16.46
C ASN A 85 0.24 4.46 17.42
N THR A 86 -0.07 5.74 17.25
CA THR A 86 0.44 6.83 18.10
C THR A 86 -0.61 7.34 19.09
N GLY A 87 -1.82 6.79 19.04
CA GLY A 87 -2.92 7.12 19.94
C GLY A 87 -2.96 6.28 21.22
N SER A 88 -3.99 6.53 22.01
CA SER A 88 -4.23 5.84 23.28
C SER A 88 -5.16 4.61 23.15
N SER A 89 -5.78 4.40 21.98
CA SER A 89 -6.75 3.34 21.75
C SER A 89 -6.30 2.43 20.61
N ALA A 90 -6.60 1.14 20.72
CA ALA A 90 -6.37 0.19 19.63
C ALA A 90 -7.20 0.57 18.39
N PHE A 91 -6.69 0.21 17.21
CA PHE A 91 -7.42 0.28 15.96
C PHE A 91 -7.06 -0.90 15.07
N ASP A 92 -8.01 -1.28 14.22
CA ASP A 92 -7.81 -2.25 13.15
C ASP A 92 -7.66 -1.51 11.83
N PHE A 93 -6.89 -2.09 10.91
CA PHE A 93 -6.73 -1.59 9.56
C PHE A 93 -6.38 -2.73 8.61
N THR A 94 -6.54 -2.48 7.32
CA THR A 94 -5.99 -3.33 6.25
C THR A 94 -5.07 -2.50 5.38
N THR A 95 -4.07 -3.14 4.79
CA THR A 95 -3.11 -2.44 3.94
C THR A 95 -2.63 -3.31 2.80
N ALA A 96 -2.16 -2.68 1.72
CA ALA A 96 -1.47 -3.34 0.62
C ALA A 96 -0.53 -2.36 -0.11
N LEU A 97 0.59 -2.87 -0.60
CA LEU A 97 1.37 -2.25 -1.67
C LEU A 97 0.85 -2.80 -3.01
N HIS A 98 0.13 -1.97 -3.77
CA HIS A 98 -0.58 -2.40 -4.97
C HIS A 98 0.32 -2.40 -6.22
N THR A 99 1.45 -3.11 -6.15
CA THR A 99 2.52 -3.06 -7.16
C THR A 99 2.07 -3.48 -8.56
N TYR A 100 2.30 -2.62 -9.55
CA TYR A 100 2.14 -2.90 -10.97
C TYR A 100 3.50 -3.27 -11.57
N TRP A 101 3.65 -4.53 -12.00
CA TRP A 101 4.85 -5.02 -12.66
C TRP A 101 4.82 -4.72 -14.16
N SER A 102 5.93 -4.20 -14.68
CA SER A 102 6.13 -4.08 -16.12
C SER A 102 6.45 -5.46 -16.70
N ILE A 103 5.65 -5.90 -17.67
CA ILE A 103 5.83 -7.17 -18.37
C ILE A 103 5.74 -6.96 -19.88
N SER A 104 6.42 -7.81 -20.66
CA SER A 104 6.42 -7.71 -22.12
C SER A 104 5.09 -8.12 -22.75
N SER A 105 4.41 -9.14 -22.19
CA SER A 105 3.10 -9.60 -22.66
C SER A 105 2.43 -10.46 -21.59
N ILE A 106 1.14 -10.20 -21.32
CA ILE A 106 0.34 -11.01 -20.38
C ILE A 106 0.18 -12.46 -20.86
N LYS A 107 0.24 -12.71 -22.18
CA LYS A 107 0.10 -14.05 -22.76
C LYS A 107 1.23 -15.01 -22.36
N ASN A 108 2.39 -14.47 -22.02
CA ASN A 108 3.58 -15.23 -21.65
C ASN A 108 3.89 -15.12 -20.15
N ALA A 109 3.06 -14.41 -19.38
CA ALA A 109 3.27 -14.22 -17.96
C ALA A 109 2.79 -15.44 -17.18
N LYS A 110 3.62 -15.91 -16.24
CA LYS A 110 3.26 -16.93 -15.27
C LYS A 110 3.67 -16.44 -13.89
N ILE A 111 2.75 -16.53 -12.93
CA ILE A 111 3.04 -16.29 -11.53
C ILE A 111 3.39 -17.64 -10.92
N THR A 112 4.58 -17.73 -10.30
CA THR A 112 5.05 -18.92 -9.58
C THR A 112 5.41 -18.53 -8.16
N GLY A 113 5.30 -19.49 -7.25
CA GLY A 113 5.56 -19.34 -5.82
C GLY A 113 4.93 -20.51 -5.08
N ASP A 114 5.04 -20.51 -3.76
CA ASP A 114 4.49 -21.57 -2.90
C ASP A 114 2.98 -21.39 -2.68
N PHE A 115 2.23 -21.44 -3.79
CA PHE A 115 0.77 -21.31 -3.79
C PHE A 115 0.04 -22.65 -3.83
N GLN A 116 0.77 -23.77 -3.93
CA GLN A 116 0.14 -25.09 -4.05
C GLN A 116 -0.69 -25.41 -2.80
N GLY A 117 -1.98 -25.70 -3.00
CA GLY A 117 -2.92 -25.98 -1.91
C GLY A 117 -3.42 -24.74 -1.17
N ALA A 118 -2.99 -23.53 -1.55
CA ALA A 118 -3.55 -22.30 -1.00
C ALA A 118 -4.96 -22.08 -1.53
N THR A 119 -5.88 -21.73 -0.64
CA THR A 119 -7.21 -21.26 -1.01
C THR A 119 -7.18 -19.77 -1.35
N PHE A 120 -8.01 -19.33 -2.29
CA PHE A 120 -8.16 -17.91 -2.61
C PHE A 120 -9.62 -17.53 -2.80
N LEU A 121 -9.96 -16.30 -2.44
CA LEU A 121 -11.29 -15.75 -2.69
C LEU A 121 -11.41 -15.32 -4.15
N ASN A 122 -12.18 -16.04 -4.95
CA ASN A 122 -12.44 -15.68 -6.34
C ASN A 122 -13.49 -14.57 -6.43
N LYS A 123 -13.01 -13.33 -6.59
CA LYS A 123 -13.84 -12.13 -6.72
C LYS A 123 -14.53 -11.97 -8.08
N MET A 124 -14.31 -12.89 -9.02
CA MET A 124 -15.01 -12.90 -10.31
C MET A 124 -16.35 -13.64 -10.25
N LEU A 125 -16.63 -14.36 -9.15
CA LEU A 125 -17.90 -15.01 -8.88
C LEU A 125 -18.86 -14.05 -8.15
N ASP A 126 -20.17 -14.29 -8.29
CA ASP A 126 -21.22 -13.55 -7.58
C ASP A 126 -22.15 -14.54 -6.84
N PRO A 127 -22.07 -14.64 -5.49
CA PRO A 127 -21.13 -13.93 -4.62
C PRO A 127 -19.69 -14.47 -4.75
N PRO A 128 -18.67 -13.69 -4.35
CA PRO A 128 -17.31 -14.17 -4.24
C PRO A 128 -17.23 -15.43 -3.36
N ALA A 129 -16.47 -16.43 -3.79
CA ALA A 129 -16.35 -17.71 -3.11
C ALA A 129 -14.89 -18.20 -3.05
N GLU A 130 -14.56 -18.96 -2.01
CA GLU A 130 -13.25 -19.59 -1.88
C GLU A 130 -13.07 -20.72 -2.90
N GLN A 131 -11.85 -20.83 -3.43
CA GLN A 131 -11.41 -21.86 -4.37
C GLN A 131 -10.04 -22.40 -3.98
#